data_AF-A0A2A5AJ22-F1
#
_entry.id   AF-A0A2A5AJ22-F1
#
_cell.length_a   1.000
_cell.length_b   1.000
_cell.length_c   1.000
_cell.angle_alpha   90.00
_cell.angle_beta   90.00
_cell.angle_gamma   90.00
#
_symmetry.space_group_name_H-M   'P 1'
#
loop_
_entity.id
_entity.type
_entity.pdbx_description
1 polymer ?
#
loop_
_entity_poly.entity_id
_entity_poly.type
_entity_poly.pdbx_seq_one_letter_code
_entity_poly.pdbx_strand_id
1 'polypeptide(L)'
;MSIRLGSKAVRVSLVGMKLILVMLSLSIAPYSMAKNDWMANAKKSIVTIKYKQDRFNGVITSADGVVFSVSHGFDNDKVRALSASLYNGKTVKLDLLFNDPYADVAIFKIRSARKSFHFIKPAAKALIADKVTVLGKLSSRQRYSVIQGAVLFNQLNLPDFVGGQKKFLPKNFSFEKGIFHSAKTKPGLSGSALLSENGQLVGINSLMLGSRDDSSKGGFTIGIDLYLNKIKQRTSETLALKGLEDKLDFLLEGLESYGSYMLKDQATAESLVIKLRKQSLDLATRKGYSESKALQWVWTSYIEEVDALKKQNNDAA
;
A
#
# COMPACT_ATOMS: atom_id res chain seq x y z
N MET A 1 -68.92 17.49 40.32
CA MET A 1 -67.72 17.48 41.18
C MET A 1 -66.54 17.88 40.32
N SER A 2 -66.18 19.16 40.41
CA SER A 2 -65.13 19.83 39.66
C SER A 2 -63.80 19.74 40.41
N ILE A 3 -62.73 19.33 39.74
CA ILE A 3 -61.35 19.68 40.12
C ILE A 3 -60.64 20.19 38.86
N ARG A 4 -60.12 21.42 39.00
CA ARG A 4 -59.36 22.20 38.03
C ARG A 4 -57.87 21.84 38.07
N LEU A 5 -57.18 22.34 37.04
CA LEU A 5 -55.76 22.72 36.89
C LEU A 5 -55.06 21.84 35.84
N GLY A 6 -54.40 22.34 34.79
CA GLY A 6 -54.05 23.70 34.41
C GLY A 6 -53.47 23.72 32.99
N SER A 7 -53.49 24.89 32.39
CA SER A 7 -53.14 25.23 31.01
C SER A 7 -51.72 24.87 30.55
N LYS A 8 -51.59 24.46 29.28
CA LYS A 8 -50.86 25.22 28.24
C LYS A 8 -51.16 24.65 26.86
N ALA A 9 -51.75 25.48 26.00
CA ALA A 9 -52.01 25.19 24.59
C ALA A 9 -50.81 25.62 23.74
N VAL A 10 -50.48 24.84 22.72
CA VAL A 10 -49.90 25.35 21.47
C VAL A 10 -50.56 24.60 20.30
N ARG A 11 -51.39 25.33 19.54
CA ARG A 11 -51.84 24.93 18.21
C ARG A 11 -50.72 25.25 17.22
N VAL A 12 -50.31 24.29 16.40
CA VAL A 12 -49.51 24.54 15.20
C VAL A 12 -50.44 24.50 13.99
N SER A 13 -50.49 25.61 13.28
CA SER A 13 -51.33 25.86 12.11
C SER A 13 -50.79 25.18 10.85
N LEU A 14 -51.71 24.67 10.03
CA LEU A 14 -51.52 24.27 8.63
C LEU A 14 -50.87 25.39 7.82
N VAL A 15 -49.70 25.10 7.23
CA VAL A 15 -49.19 25.69 5.98
C VAL A 15 -48.46 24.52 5.31
N GLY A 16 -49.01 23.90 4.26
CA GLY A 16 -49.05 24.48 2.93
C GLY A 16 -47.85 23.98 2.12
N MET A 17 -47.79 22.67 1.88
CA MET A 17 -46.75 22.03 1.07
C MET A 17 -47.00 22.36 -0.42
N LYS A 18 -46.32 23.40 -0.93
CA LYS A 18 -46.11 23.61 -2.37
C LYS A 18 -44.61 23.78 -2.60
N LEU A 19 -43.98 22.70 -3.06
CA LEU A 19 -42.64 22.73 -3.63
C LEU A 19 -42.67 23.60 -4.89
N ILE A 20 -42.08 24.79 -4.84
CA ILE A 20 -41.75 25.56 -6.03
C ILE A 20 -40.36 25.12 -6.49
N LEU A 21 -40.33 24.50 -7.67
CA LEU A 21 -39.13 24.13 -8.40
C LEU A 21 -38.42 25.41 -8.89
N VAL A 22 -37.42 25.89 -8.16
CA VAL A 22 -36.49 26.91 -8.66
C VAL A 22 -35.27 26.19 -9.22
N MET A 23 -35.30 25.97 -10.55
CA MET A 23 -34.09 25.65 -11.33
C MET A 23 -33.17 26.88 -11.29
N LEU A 24 -32.27 26.94 -10.32
CA LEU A 24 -31.11 27.81 -10.40
C LEU A 24 -30.15 27.16 -11.41
N SER A 25 -30.21 27.62 -12.67
CA SER A 25 -29.13 27.41 -13.63
C SER A 25 -27.92 28.24 -13.18
N LEU A 26 -27.21 27.77 -12.15
CA LEU A 26 -25.80 28.07 -12.03
C LEU A 26 -25.15 27.37 -13.22
N SER A 27 -24.82 28.17 -14.25
CA SER A 27 -23.76 27.80 -15.18
C SER A 27 -22.52 27.53 -14.34
N ILE A 28 -22.33 26.26 -13.96
CA ILE A 28 -21.05 25.75 -13.52
C ILE A 28 -20.20 25.85 -14.78
N ALA A 29 -19.51 26.98 -14.94
CA ALA A 29 -18.36 27.03 -15.82
C ALA A 29 -17.55 25.78 -15.49
N PRO A 30 -17.21 24.93 -16.49
CA PRO A 30 -16.41 23.74 -16.22
C PRO A 30 -15.19 24.23 -15.45
N TYR A 31 -15.06 23.77 -14.21
CA TYR A 31 -13.91 24.05 -13.40
C TYR A 31 -12.75 23.45 -14.19
N SER A 32 -12.08 24.30 -14.96
CA SER A 32 -10.78 24.02 -15.54
C SER A 32 -9.90 23.76 -14.34
N MET A 33 -9.86 22.50 -13.90
CA MET A 33 -8.81 22.04 -13.02
C MET A 33 -7.54 22.37 -13.79
N ALA A 34 -6.86 23.43 -13.37
CA ALA A 34 -5.47 23.62 -13.70
C ALA A 34 -4.85 22.24 -13.55
N LYS A 35 -4.33 21.69 -14.66
CA LYS A 35 -3.74 20.37 -14.72
C LYS A 35 -2.55 20.44 -13.76
N ASN A 36 -2.81 20.21 -12.48
CA ASN A 36 -1.81 20.23 -11.43
C ASN A 36 -0.81 19.20 -11.91
N ASP A 37 0.36 19.66 -12.37
CA ASP A 37 1.43 18.78 -12.79
C ASP A 37 2.04 18.19 -11.51
N TRP A 38 1.25 17.35 -10.84
CA TRP A 38 1.62 16.64 -9.65
C TRP A 38 2.86 15.81 -9.92
N MET A 39 3.08 15.38 -11.16
CA MET A 39 4.28 14.67 -11.60
C MET A 39 5.53 15.54 -11.48
N ALA A 40 5.47 16.83 -11.82
CA ALA A 40 6.58 17.76 -11.58
C ALA A 40 6.89 17.90 -10.09
N ASN A 41 5.89 18.05 -9.22
CA ASN A 41 6.11 18.09 -7.78
C ASN A 41 6.64 16.74 -7.23
N ALA A 42 6.09 15.62 -7.72
CA ALA A 42 6.50 14.28 -7.32
C ALA A 42 7.96 14.03 -7.66
N LYS A 43 8.41 14.37 -8.88
CA LYS A 43 9.83 14.30 -9.27
C LYS A 43 10.72 15.10 -8.33
N LYS A 44 10.32 16.32 -7.97
CA LYS A 44 11.05 17.18 -7.00
C LYS A 44 11.10 16.60 -5.58
N SER A 45 10.21 15.68 -5.27
CA SER A 45 10.09 15.02 -3.96
C SER A 45 10.83 13.69 -3.89
N ILE A 46 11.44 13.21 -4.98
CA ILE A 46 12.29 12.01 -4.97
C ILE A 46 13.75 12.40 -4.70
N VAL A 47 14.37 11.68 -3.78
CA VAL A 47 15.80 11.77 -3.48
C VAL A 47 16.52 10.48 -3.86
N THR A 48 17.83 10.57 -4.10
CA THR A 48 18.68 9.40 -4.27
C THR A 48 19.60 9.27 -3.08
N ILE A 49 19.36 8.26 -2.24
CA ILE A 49 20.16 7.95 -1.05
C ILE A 49 21.36 7.12 -1.50
N LYS A 50 22.56 7.56 -1.16
CA LYS A 50 23.80 6.81 -1.42
C LYS A 50 24.21 6.07 -0.15
N TYR A 51 24.47 4.77 -0.29
CA TYR A 51 25.01 3.95 0.79
C TYR A 51 26.00 2.96 0.24
N LYS A 52 27.27 3.03 0.70
CA LYS A 52 28.37 2.25 0.13
C LYS A 52 28.42 2.45 -1.40
N GLN A 53 28.33 1.37 -2.18
CA GLN A 53 28.30 1.41 -3.65
C GLN A 53 26.86 1.47 -4.22
N ASP A 54 25.86 1.33 -3.35
CA ASP A 54 24.45 1.24 -3.73
C ASP A 54 23.75 2.60 -3.75
N ARG A 55 22.65 2.64 -4.50
CA ARG A 55 21.79 3.81 -4.65
C ARG A 55 20.34 3.40 -4.49
N PHE A 56 19.67 4.01 -3.52
CA PHE A 56 18.27 3.80 -3.22
C PHE A 56 17.48 5.04 -3.56
N ASN A 57 16.20 4.86 -3.90
CA ASN A 57 15.27 5.97 -3.98
C ASN A 57 14.77 6.29 -2.58
N GLY A 58 14.35 7.54 -2.37
CA GLY A 58 13.58 7.94 -1.21
C GLY A 58 12.53 8.96 -1.60
N VAL A 59 11.44 9.01 -0.84
CA VAL A 59 10.30 9.88 -1.10
C VAL A 59 10.15 10.86 0.06
N ILE A 60 10.26 12.17 -0.22
CA ILE A 60 9.97 13.21 0.75
C ILE A 60 8.45 13.26 0.96
N THR A 61 8.01 13.07 2.20
CA THR A 61 6.59 12.95 2.57
C THR A 61 6.08 14.11 3.42
N SER A 62 6.97 15.01 3.84
CA SER A 62 6.61 16.20 4.62
C SER A 62 7.42 17.42 4.22
N ALA A 63 6.84 18.61 4.45
CA ALA A 63 7.51 19.88 4.18
C ALA A 63 8.82 20.03 4.95
N ASP A 64 8.92 19.47 6.15
CA ASP A 64 10.11 19.52 6.99
C ASP A 64 11.15 18.42 6.65
N GLY A 65 10.92 17.61 5.61
CA GLY A 65 11.93 16.73 5.04
C GLY A 65 12.00 15.32 5.64
N VAL A 66 10.87 14.74 6.06
CA VAL A 66 10.78 13.29 6.33
C VAL A 66 10.84 12.53 5.01
N VAL A 67 11.66 11.49 4.96
CA VAL A 67 11.91 10.68 3.76
C VAL A 67 11.63 9.22 4.06
N PHE A 68 10.80 8.57 3.26
CA PHE A 68 10.61 7.13 3.30
C PHE A 68 11.45 6.43 2.22
N SER A 69 11.96 5.26 2.54
CA SER A 69 12.68 4.36 1.65
C SER A 69 12.47 2.90 2.12
N VAL A 70 13.20 1.98 1.50
CA VAL A 70 13.27 0.58 1.92
C VAL A 70 14.32 0.40 3.03
N SER A 71 14.19 -0.65 3.84
CA SER A 71 15.21 -1.01 4.84
C SER A 71 16.36 -1.80 4.21
N HIS A 72 16.04 -2.69 3.28
CA HIS A 72 17.03 -3.56 2.67
C HIS A 72 18.14 -2.74 2.00
N GLY A 73 19.37 -3.13 2.30
CA GLY A 73 20.56 -2.45 1.79
C GLY A 73 21.17 -1.41 2.72
N PHE A 74 20.56 -1.11 3.86
CA PHE A 74 21.19 -0.35 4.94
C PHE A 74 21.65 -1.29 6.07
N ASP A 75 22.84 -1.08 6.64
CA ASP A 75 23.28 -1.84 7.82
C ASP A 75 22.50 -1.34 9.06
N ASN A 76 21.86 -2.25 9.79
CA ASN A 76 21.01 -1.93 10.94
C ASN A 76 21.77 -1.29 12.13
N ASP A 77 23.10 -1.45 12.21
CA ASP A 77 23.85 -1.20 13.45
C ASP A 77 24.88 -0.06 13.42
N LYS A 78 24.99 0.74 12.35
CA LYS A 78 25.94 1.88 12.32
C LYS A 78 25.36 3.07 11.55
N VAL A 79 24.65 3.95 12.25
CA VAL A 79 24.14 5.22 11.71
C VAL A 79 25.27 6.21 11.50
N ARG A 80 26.09 5.99 10.47
CA ARG A 80 26.82 7.11 9.85
C ARG A 80 25.77 7.97 9.15
N ALA A 81 25.88 9.29 9.27
CA ALA A 81 25.02 10.20 8.53
C ALA A 81 25.06 9.84 7.05
N LEU A 82 23.90 9.50 6.48
CA LEU A 82 23.79 9.15 5.07
C LEU A 82 23.77 10.42 4.23
N SER A 83 24.10 10.29 2.94
CA SER A 83 23.97 11.39 1.99
C SER A 83 22.88 11.09 0.98
N ALA A 84 22.10 12.11 0.65
CA ALA A 84 21.09 12.03 -0.40
C ALA A 84 21.24 13.18 -1.38
N SER A 85 21.05 12.89 -2.67
CA SER A 85 20.96 13.89 -3.73
C SER A 85 19.51 14.27 -3.97
N LEU A 86 19.19 15.56 -3.87
CA LEU A 86 17.88 16.12 -4.21
C LEU A 86 17.70 16.18 -5.74
N TYR A 87 16.48 16.50 -6.18
CA TYR A 87 16.15 16.63 -7.61
C TYR A 87 17.02 17.64 -8.37
N ASN A 88 17.51 18.67 -7.69
CA ASN A 88 18.36 19.72 -8.25
C ASN A 88 19.86 19.41 -8.16
N GLY A 89 20.23 18.17 -7.81
CA GLY A 89 21.63 17.74 -7.67
C GLY A 89 22.29 18.11 -6.34
N LYS A 90 21.67 18.97 -5.51
CA LYS A 90 22.21 19.32 -4.20
C LYS A 90 22.26 18.09 -3.28
N THR A 91 23.40 17.90 -2.62
CA THR A 91 23.56 16.86 -1.60
C THR A 91 23.13 17.37 -0.23
N VAL A 92 22.40 16.54 0.51
CA VAL A 92 21.99 16.76 1.90
C VAL A 92 22.41 15.57 2.76
N LYS A 93 22.55 15.81 4.07
CA LYS A 93 22.73 14.74 5.05
C LYS A 93 21.36 14.22 5.51
N LEU A 94 21.28 12.92 5.78
CA LEU A 94 20.11 12.25 6.34
C LEU A 94 20.44 11.67 7.71
N ASP A 95 19.51 11.84 8.64
CA ASP A 95 19.46 11.17 9.93
C ASP A 95 18.46 10.01 9.85
N LEU A 96 18.86 8.81 10.27
CA LEU A 96 17.96 7.66 10.35
C LEU A 96 17.03 7.85 11.56
N LEU A 97 15.73 7.96 11.31
CA LEU A 97 14.71 8.08 12.37
C LEU A 97 14.20 6.71 12.81
N PHE A 98 13.99 5.81 11.85
CA PHE A 98 13.41 4.50 12.07
C PHE A 98 13.85 3.55 10.95
N ASN A 99 14.12 2.30 11.30
CA ASN A 99 14.47 1.25 10.36
C ASN A 99 13.83 -0.05 10.84
N ASP A 100 12.98 -0.63 10.00
CA ASP A 100 12.32 -1.89 10.27
C ASP A 100 12.67 -2.90 9.17
N PRO A 101 13.62 -3.81 9.43
CA PRO A 101 14.02 -4.83 8.46
C PRO A 101 12.98 -5.93 8.26
N TYR A 102 11.97 -6.05 9.14
CA TYR A 102 10.88 -7.02 9.01
C TYR A 102 9.70 -6.49 8.19
N ALA A 103 9.63 -5.17 8.07
CA ALA A 103 8.73 -4.45 7.18
C ALA A 103 9.35 -4.07 5.83
N ASP A 104 10.68 -4.12 5.76
CA ASP A 104 11.47 -3.52 4.68
C ASP A 104 11.26 -1.99 4.53
N VAL A 105 11.10 -1.26 5.63
CA VAL A 105 10.89 0.20 5.63
C VAL A 105 12.01 0.92 6.38
N ALA A 106 12.55 1.97 5.79
CA ALA A 106 13.42 2.93 6.46
C ALA A 106 12.89 4.35 6.34
N ILE A 107 13.07 5.13 7.40
CA ILE A 107 12.58 6.50 7.50
C ILE A 107 13.73 7.38 7.96
N PHE A 108 13.93 8.44 7.20
CA PHE A 108 15.01 9.39 7.39
C PHE A 108 14.48 10.80 7.59
N LYS A 109 15.33 11.65 8.14
CA LYS A 109 15.15 13.09 8.23
C LYS A 109 16.23 13.81 7.46
N ILE A 110 15.86 14.71 6.56
CA ILE A 110 16.82 15.61 5.93
C ILE A 110 17.34 16.61 6.97
N ARG A 111 18.65 16.59 7.22
CA ARG A 111 19.31 17.58 8.07
C ARG A 111 19.50 18.89 7.29
N SER A 112 18.64 19.87 7.54
CA SER A 112 18.70 21.16 6.84
C SER A 112 18.10 22.30 7.66
N ALA A 113 18.68 23.50 7.51
CA ALA A 113 18.08 24.75 7.98
C ALA A 113 16.95 25.28 7.05
N ARG A 114 16.67 24.59 5.93
CA ARG A 114 15.63 24.96 4.98
C ARG A 114 14.24 24.82 5.62
N LYS A 115 13.37 25.81 5.39
CA LYS A 115 12.01 25.86 5.96
C LYS A 115 11.01 24.88 5.32
N SER A 116 11.17 24.55 4.04
CA SER A 116 10.25 23.64 3.34
C SER A 116 10.89 22.93 2.15
N PHE A 117 10.58 21.64 1.99
CA PHE A 117 10.87 20.81 0.83
C PHE A 117 9.63 20.60 -0.04
N HIS A 118 9.83 20.20 -1.29
CA HIS A 118 8.77 19.54 -2.06
C HIS A 118 8.50 18.18 -1.45
N PHE A 119 7.23 17.81 -1.34
CA PHE A 119 6.83 16.53 -0.77
C PHE A 119 5.60 15.97 -1.48
N ILE A 120 5.41 14.65 -1.32
CA ILE A 120 4.23 13.92 -1.76
C ILE A 120 3.39 13.60 -0.53
N LYS A 121 2.11 13.97 -0.57
CA LYS A 121 1.17 13.65 0.51
C LYS A 121 0.85 12.14 0.48
N PRO A 122 0.88 11.45 1.64
CA PRO A 122 0.34 10.11 1.75
C PRO A 122 -1.14 10.03 1.33
N ALA A 123 -1.55 8.91 0.75
CA ALA A 123 -2.93 8.54 0.49
C ALA A 123 -3.47 7.64 1.62
N ALA A 124 -4.81 7.52 1.71
CA ALA A 124 -5.44 6.69 2.73
C ALA A 124 -5.29 5.18 2.44
N LYS A 125 -5.61 4.75 1.21
CA LYS A 125 -5.46 3.36 0.74
C LYS A 125 -5.61 3.34 -0.78
N ALA A 126 -4.97 2.38 -1.46
CA ALA A 126 -5.31 2.07 -2.85
C ALA A 126 -6.20 0.82 -2.89
N LEU A 127 -7.14 0.80 -3.81
CA LEU A 127 -8.05 -0.33 -4.06
C LEU A 127 -7.56 -1.14 -5.25
N ILE A 128 -8.05 -2.37 -5.35
CA ILE A 128 -7.79 -3.21 -6.52
C ILE A 128 -8.31 -2.50 -7.78
N ALA A 129 -7.61 -2.65 -8.89
CA ALA A 129 -7.82 -1.95 -10.16
C ALA A 129 -7.55 -0.44 -10.18
N ASP A 130 -7.26 0.22 -9.05
CA ASP A 130 -6.80 1.62 -9.06
C ASP A 130 -5.56 1.76 -9.95
N LYS A 131 -5.55 2.77 -10.83
CA LYS A 131 -4.34 3.04 -11.62
C LYS A 131 -3.28 3.68 -10.75
N VAL A 132 -2.06 3.22 -10.94
CA VAL A 132 -0.90 3.63 -10.15
C VAL A 132 0.31 3.89 -11.04
N THR A 133 1.23 4.72 -10.54
CA THR A 133 2.48 5.04 -11.22
C THR A 133 3.66 4.84 -10.27
N VAL A 134 4.61 4.00 -10.66
CA VAL A 134 5.92 3.92 -10.01
C VAL A 134 6.81 5.05 -10.53
N LEU A 135 7.31 5.89 -9.63
CA LEU A 135 8.19 7.02 -9.91
C LEU A 135 9.48 6.93 -9.10
N GLY A 136 10.61 6.79 -9.80
CA GLY A 136 11.94 6.76 -9.18
C GLY A 136 13.05 6.93 -10.19
N LYS A 137 14.28 6.62 -9.81
CA LYS A 137 15.46 6.57 -10.65
C LYS A 137 16.07 5.19 -10.54
N LEU A 138 16.54 4.63 -11.65
CA LEU A 138 17.31 3.38 -11.62
C LEU A 138 18.67 3.63 -10.97
N SER A 139 19.22 2.63 -10.26
CA SER A 139 20.54 2.77 -9.64
C SER A 139 21.66 3.11 -10.64
N SER A 140 21.53 2.66 -11.90
CA SER A 140 22.51 2.87 -12.97
C SER A 140 22.37 4.21 -13.72
N ARG A 141 21.29 5.00 -13.51
CA ARG A 141 21.01 6.21 -14.31
C ARG A 141 20.34 7.30 -13.48
N GLN A 142 20.63 8.57 -13.76
CA GLN A 142 20.04 9.70 -13.01
C GLN A 142 18.65 10.14 -13.51
N ARG A 143 18.20 9.64 -14.67
CA ARG A 143 16.89 9.99 -15.24
C ARG A 143 15.76 9.30 -14.49
N TYR A 144 14.62 9.98 -14.38
CA TYR A 144 13.42 9.42 -13.80
C TYR A 144 12.85 8.30 -14.69
N SER A 145 12.49 7.20 -14.05
CA SER A 145 11.61 6.15 -14.58
C SER A 145 10.20 6.43 -14.11
N VAL A 146 9.26 6.41 -15.05
CA VAL A 146 7.81 6.56 -14.80
C VAL A 146 7.15 5.32 -15.39
N ILE A 147 6.59 4.46 -14.55
CA ILE A 147 6.05 3.16 -14.97
C ILE A 147 4.61 3.07 -14.47
N GLN A 148 3.67 3.01 -15.40
CA GLN A 148 2.24 2.92 -15.10
C GLN A 148 1.80 1.47 -14.91
N GLY A 149 0.75 1.27 -14.13
CA GLY A 149 0.09 0.00 -13.94
C GLY A 149 -1.22 0.17 -13.17
N ALA A 150 -1.71 -0.93 -12.61
CA ALA A 150 -2.88 -0.96 -11.74
C ALA A 150 -2.60 -1.88 -10.54
N VAL A 151 -3.29 -1.62 -9.44
CA VAL A 151 -3.25 -2.50 -8.26
C VAL A 151 -3.94 -3.83 -8.60
N LEU A 152 -3.26 -4.93 -8.27
CA LEU A 152 -3.75 -6.30 -8.42
C LEU A 152 -4.22 -6.86 -7.07
N PHE A 153 -3.47 -6.59 -6.01
CA PHE A 153 -3.83 -6.87 -4.61
C PHE A 153 -3.42 -5.66 -3.77
N ASN A 154 -4.26 -5.24 -2.83
CA ASN A 154 -4.03 -4.04 -2.02
C ASN A 154 -3.62 -4.30 -0.57
N GLN A 155 -3.80 -5.52 -0.06
CA GLN A 155 -3.51 -5.89 1.33
C GLN A 155 -2.98 -7.32 1.44
N LEU A 156 -2.14 -7.73 0.48
CA LEU A 156 -1.68 -9.10 0.45
C LEU A 156 -0.70 -9.40 1.59
N ASN A 157 -1.01 -10.47 2.33
CA ASN A 157 -0.16 -11.04 3.34
C ASN A 157 0.58 -12.24 2.75
N LEU A 158 1.91 -12.25 2.82
CA LEU A 158 2.74 -13.34 2.32
C LEU A 158 3.63 -13.89 3.43
N PRO A 159 3.30 -15.07 3.99
CA PRO A 159 4.15 -15.73 4.97
C PRO A 159 5.42 -16.29 4.32
N ASP A 160 6.53 -16.26 5.06
CA ASP A 160 7.82 -16.83 4.65
C ASP A 160 8.22 -16.48 3.22
N PHE A 161 8.09 -15.20 2.86
CA PHE A 161 8.45 -14.74 1.55
C PHE A 161 9.95 -14.90 1.31
N VAL A 162 10.30 -15.92 0.53
CA VAL A 162 11.67 -16.15 0.08
C VAL A 162 11.82 -15.75 -1.38
N GLY A 163 11.74 -14.44 -1.66
CA GLY A 163 12.06 -13.91 -2.99
C GLY A 163 13.57 -13.94 -3.28
N GLY A 164 13.96 -13.78 -4.54
CA GLY A 164 15.36 -13.76 -5.04
C GLY A 164 16.29 -12.68 -4.44
N GLN A 165 15.89 -12.05 -3.33
CA GLN A 165 16.68 -11.14 -2.51
C GLN A 165 17.07 -11.76 -1.15
N LYS A 166 17.18 -13.10 -1.05
CA LYS A 166 17.58 -13.82 0.19
C LYS A 166 18.81 -13.22 0.90
N LYS A 167 19.68 -12.52 0.19
CA LYS A 167 20.86 -11.84 0.74
C LYS A 167 20.53 -10.66 1.67
N PHE A 168 19.39 -10.01 1.48
CA PHE A 168 19.07 -8.73 2.13
C PHE A 168 17.83 -8.77 3.02
N LEU A 169 17.03 -9.82 2.96
CA LEU A 169 15.85 -10.00 3.80
C LEU A 169 16.15 -11.00 4.94
N PRO A 170 15.61 -10.78 6.16
CA PRO A 170 15.66 -11.74 7.24
C PRO A 170 15.15 -13.13 6.84
N LYS A 171 15.63 -14.17 7.51
CA LYS A 171 15.05 -15.52 7.42
C LYS A 171 13.59 -15.46 7.90
N ASN A 172 12.68 -16.12 7.18
CA ASN A 172 11.23 -16.13 7.45
C ASN A 172 10.56 -14.75 7.37
N PHE A 173 11.16 -13.82 6.62
CA PHE A 173 10.56 -12.52 6.36
C PHE A 173 9.17 -12.70 5.75
N SER A 174 8.18 -11.98 6.28
CA SER A 174 6.78 -12.04 5.85
C SER A 174 6.30 -10.64 5.51
N PHE A 175 5.58 -10.50 4.40
CA PHE A 175 4.99 -9.21 4.03
C PHE A 175 3.59 -9.09 4.61
N GLU A 176 3.35 -8.03 5.37
CA GLU A 176 2.03 -7.64 5.84
C GLU A 176 1.45 -6.56 4.93
N LYS A 177 0.20 -6.75 4.50
CA LYS A 177 -0.64 -5.77 3.79
C LYS A 177 0.09 -5.12 2.60
N GLY A 178 0.78 -5.95 1.83
CA GLY A 178 1.52 -5.55 0.64
C GLY A 178 0.61 -5.21 -0.54
N ILE A 179 1.07 -4.26 -1.36
CA ILE A 179 0.40 -3.85 -2.60
C ILE A 179 1.12 -4.50 -3.79
N PHE A 180 0.45 -5.41 -4.46
CA PHE A 180 0.89 -5.96 -5.74
C PHE A 180 0.31 -5.12 -6.86
N HIS A 181 1.12 -4.77 -7.86
CA HIS A 181 0.66 -3.98 -9.00
C HIS A 181 1.29 -4.44 -10.31
N SER A 182 0.61 -4.18 -11.42
CA SER A 182 1.06 -4.58 -12.77
C SER A 182 2.14 -3.68 -13.36
N ALA A 183 2.49 -2.56 -12.72
CA ALA A 183 3.60 -1.72 -13.17
C ALA A 183 4.90 -2.54 -13.18
N LYS A 184 5.45 -2.79 -14.37
CA LYS A 184 6.61 -3.68 -14.59
C LYS A 184 7.89 -3.03 -14.07
N THR A 185 8.13 -3.17 -12.78
CA THR A 185 9.30 -2.61 -12.11
C THR A 185 10.58 -3.31 -12.57
N LYS A 186 11.72 -2.64 -12.33
CA LYS A 186 13.05 -3.10 -12.70
C LYS A 186 14.01 -2.96 -11.51
N PRO A 187 15.10 -3.75 -11.46
CA PRO A 187 16.12 -3.59 -10.42
C PRO A 187 16.63 -2.15 -10.33
N GLY A 188 16.83 -1.67 -9.11
CA GLY A 188 17.27 -0.29 -8.84
C GLY A 188 16.13 0.71 -8.60
N LEU A 189 14.86 0.27 -8.59
CA LEU A 189 13.70 1.08 -8.18
C LEU A 189 13.31 0.88 -6.71
N SER A 190 14.12 0.19 -5.90
CA SER A 190 13.88 0.07 -4.46
C SER A 190 13.81 1.46 -3.81
N GLY A 191 12.79 1.68 -2.98
CA GLY A 191 12.50 2.94 -2.31
C GLY A 191 11.78 3.99 -3.18
N SER A 192 11.36 3.64 -4.40
CA SER A 192 10.66 4.58 -5.30
C SER A 192 9.19 4.75 -4.91
N ALA A 193 8.56 5.83 -5.36
CA ALA A 193 7.17 6.12 -4.99
C ALA A 193 6.20 5.29 -5.83
N LEU A 194 5.20 4.67 -5.21
CA LEU A 194 3.97 4.24 -5.88
C LEU A 194 2.91 5.34 -5.69
N LEU A 195 2.43 5.92 -6.78
CA LEU A 195 1.56 7.10 -6.78
C LEU A 195 0.18 6.76 -7.33
N SER A 196 -0.88 7.32 -6.74
CA SER A 196 -2.23 7.28 -7.31
C SER A 196 -2.34 8.18 -8.54
N GLU A 197 -3.46 8.10 -9.28
CA GLU A 197 -3.75 9.02 -10.40
C GLU A 197 -3.77 10.50 -9.99
N ASN A 198 -4.01 10.78 -8.70
CA ASN A 198 -4.01 12.12 -8.12
C ASN A 198 -2.62 12.57 -7.63
N GLY A 199 -1.58 11.76 -7.83
CA GLY A 199 -0.22 12.06 -7.40
C GLY A 199 0.00 11.96 -5.90
N GLN A 200 -0.86 11.23 -5.18
CA GLN A 200 -0.67 10.95 -3.75
C GLN A 200 0.17 9.69 -3.57
N LEU A 201 0.97 9.62 -2.50
CA LEU A 201 1.81 8.48 -2.19
C LEU A 201 0.98 7.33 -1.62
N VAL A 202 0.87 6.25 -2.38
CA VAL A 202 0.19 5.01 -1.98
C VAL A 202 1.14 4.11 -1.20
N GLY A 203 2.41 4.07 -1.59
CA GLY A 203 3.39 3.22 -0.93
C GLY A 203 4.81 3.39 -1.44
N ILE A 204 5.72 2.62 -0.85
CA ILE A 204 7.15 2.58 -1.19
C ILE A 204 7.44 1.29 -1.93
N ASN A 205 7.84 1.41 -3.20
CA ASN A 205 8.15 0.26 -4.04
C ASN A 205 9.40 -0.45 -3.51
N SER A 206 9.27 -1.75 -3.24
CA SER A 206 10.30 -2.56 -2.61
C SER A 206 10.88 -3.60 -3.57
N LEU A 207 10.05 -4.51 -4.09
CA LEU A 207 10.51 -5.63 -4.90
C LEU A 207 9.92 -5.64 -6.31
N MET A 208 10.62 -6.32 -7.20
CA MET A 208 10.12 -6.69 -8.52
C MET A 208 9.55 -8.12 -8.47
N LEU A 209 8.42 -8.32 -9.15
CA LEU A 209 7.80 -9.63 -9.31
C LEU A 209 8.27 -10.26 -10.64
N GLY A 210 8.87 -11.45 -10.58
CA GLY A 210 9.45 -12.14 -11.75
C GLY A 210 10.98 -12.12 -11.78
N SER A 211 11.57 -12.48 -12.93
CA SER A 211 13.03 -12.56 -13.10
C SER A 211 13.61 -11.27 -13.68
N ARG A 212 14.94 -11.08 -13.54
CA ARG A 212 15.67 -9.88 -13.97
C ARG A 212 15.71 -9.72 -15.50
N ASP A 213 15.42 -10.78 -16.25
CA ASP A 213 15.59 -10.87 -17.71
C ASP A 213 14.33 -10.43 -18.49
N ASP A 214 13.74 -9.30 -18.07
CA ASP A 214 12.56 -8.65 -18.70
C ASP A 214 11.22 -9.44 -18.62
N SER A 215 11.17 -10.49 -17.79
CA SER A 215 9.94 -11.23 -17.48
C SER A 215 9.13 -10.62 -16.32
N SER A 216 9.44 -9.38 -15.93
CA SER A 216 8.76 -8.66 -14.84
C SER A 216 7.25 -8.68 -15.04
N LYS A 217 6.55 -9.22 -14.05
CA LYS A 217 5.09 -9.33 -14.01
C LYS A 217 4.45 -8.19 -13.21
N GLY A 218 5.27 -7.34 -12.58
CA GLY A 218 4.77 -6.26 -11.73
C GLY A 218 5.77 -5.81 -10.68
N GLY A 219 5.25 -5.26 -9.59
CA GLY A 219 6.03 -4.89 -8.42
C GLY A 219 5.27 -5.16 -7.13
N PHE A 220 6.06 -5.23 -6.06
CA PHE A 220 5.61 -5.29 -4.69
C PHE A 220 5.91 -3.96 -4.01
N THR A 221 4.90 -3.36 -3.42
CA THR A 221 4.97 -2.07 -2.74
C THR A 221 4.50 -2.21 -1.30
N ILE A 222 5.22 -1.56 -0.39
CA ILE A 222 4.85 -1.46 1.01
C ILE A 222 3.85 -0.29 1.16
N GLY A 223 2.64 -0.58 1.65
CA GLY A 223 1.61 0.43 1.90
C GLY A 223 2.06 1.46 2.93
N ILE A 224 1.92 2.75 2.62
CA ILE A 224 2.43 3.81 3.50
C ILE A 224 1.57 3.98 4.76
N ASP A 225 0.27 3.70 4.64
CA ASP A 225 -0.77 3.81 5.67
C ASP A 225 -0.45 3.01 6.93
N LEU A 226 0.11 1.81 6.76
CA LEU A 226 0.56 0.94 7.85
C LEU A 226 1.60 1.61 8.76
N TYR A 227 2.47 2.44 8.17
CA TYR A 227 3.64 3.00 8.86
C TYR A 227 3.42 4.40 9.39
N LEU A 228 2.42 5.14 8.88
CA LEU A 228 2.10 6.47 9.39
C LEU A 228 1.82 6.47 10.90
N ASN A 229 1.21 5.39 11.41
CA ASN A 229 0.94 5.22 12.84
C ASN A 229 2.15 4.64 13.61
N LYS A 230 2.85 3.63 13.06
CA LYS A 230 4.04 3.04 13.68
C LYS A 230 5.15 4.07 13.95
N ILE A 231 5.30 5.07 13.07
CA ILE A 231 6.23 6.20 13.27
C ILE A 231 5.94 6.99 14.53
N LYS A 232 4.66 7.23 14.83
CA LYS A 232 4.27 7.96 16.03
C LYS A 232 4.60 7.18 17.30
N GLN A 233 4.52 5.84 17.22
CA GLN A 233 4.74 4.94 18.34
C GLN A 233 6.20 4.50 18.50
N ARG A 234 7.04 4.66 17.46
CA ARG A 234 8.45 4.23 17.41
C ARG A 234 8.64 2.74 17.75
N THR A 235 7.66 1.91 17.41
CA THR A 235 7.72 0.46 17.62
C THR A 235 8.08 -0.24 16.31
N SER A 236 8.94 -1.25 16.41
CA SER A 236 9.09 -2.29 15.39
C SER A 236 8.63 -3.58 16.05
N GLU A 237 7.69 -4.26 15.42
CA GLU A 237 7.22 -5.56 15.87
C GLU A 237 7.60 -6.59 14.81
N THR A 238 8.32 -7.61 15.24
CA THR A 238 8.55 -8.77 14.39
C THR A 238 7.26 -9.58 14.33
N LEU A 239 6.66 -9.69 13.15
CA LEU A 239 5.60 -10.65 12.91
C LEU A 239 6.21 -12.06 12.95
N ALA A 240 6.01 -12.76 14.07
CA ALA A 240 6.53 -14.12 14.27
C ALA A 240 5.43 -15.15 14.01
N LEU A 241 5.28 -15.57 12.75
CA LEU A 241 4.33 -16.62 12.35
C LEU A 241 4.86 -18.00 12.73
N LYS A 242 4.13 -18.73 13.59
CA LYS A 242 4.53 -20.05 14.10
C LYS A 242 3.72 -21.16 13.45
N GLY A 243 4.42 -21.99 12.68
CA GLY A 243 3.83 -23.16 12.04
C GLY A 243 2.79 -22.81 10.97
N LEU A 244 2.08 -23.84 10.51
CA LEU A 244 1.16 -23.73 9.37
C LEU A 244 -0.08 -22.88 9.68
N GLU A 245 -0.66 -22.99 10.87
CA GLU A 245 -1.91 -22.30 11.22
C GLU A 245 -1.77 -20.79 11.17
N ASP A 246 -0.79 -20.22 11.88
CA ASP A 246 -0.51 -18.77 11.86
C ASP A 246 -0.27 -18.27 10.42
N LYS A 247 0.44 -19.05 9.60
CA LYS A 247 0.74 -18.68 8.21
C LYS A 247 -0.48 -18.75 7.31
N LEU A 248 -1.37 -19.72 7.52
CA LEU A 248 -2.65 -19.79 6.81
C LEU A 248 -3.55 -18.63 7.20
N ASP A 249 -3.69 -18.34 8.49
CA ASP A 249 -4.51 -17.23 8.99
C ASP A 249 -3.99 -15.90 8.43
N PHE A 250 -2.68 -15.70 8.50
CA PHE A 250 -2.04 -14.52 7.93
C PHE A 250 -2.30 -14.39 6.43
N LEU A 251 -2.04 -15.45 5.64
CA LEU A 251 -2.24 -15.44 4.20
C LEU A 251 -3.71 -15.19 3.82
N LEU A 252 -4.64 -15.89 4.47
CA LEU A 252 -6.06 -15.81 4.15
C LEU A 252 -6.67 -14.46 4.51
N GLU A 253 -6.23 -13.80 5.59
CA GLU A 253 -6.61 -12.41 5.90
C GLU A 253 -6.30 -11.47 4.71
N GLY A 254 -5.13 -11.64 4.09
CA GLY A 254 -4.75 -10.83 2.93
C GLY A 254 -5.54 -11.16 1.67
N LEU A 255 -5.90 -12.43 1.47
CA LEU A 255 -6.72 -12.89 0.33
C LEU A 255 -8.20 -12.51 0.46
N GLU A 256 -8.71 -12.39 1.68
CA GLU A 256 -10.09 -11.97 1.96
C GLU A 256 -10.42 -10.60 1.36
N SER A 257 -9.49 -9.64 1.45
CA SER A 257 -9.63 -8.32 0.84
C SER A 257 -9.80 -8.41 -0.69
N TYR A 258 -9.11 -9.36 -1.33
CA TYR A 258 -9.27 -9.62 -2.76
C TYR A 258 -10.62 -10.26 -3.09
N GLY A 259 -11.01 -11.30 -2.35
CA GLY A 259 -12.31 -11.96 -2.53
C GLY A 259 -13.47 -10.97 -2.36
N SER A 260 -13.44 -10.19 -1.28
CA SER A 260 -14.47 -9.18 -0.98
C SER A 260 -14.61 -8.15 -2.10
N TYR A 261 -13.49 -7.69 -2.67
CA TYR A 261 -13.52 -6.75 -3.79
C TYR A 261 -14.06 -7.37 -5.08
N MET A 262 -13.58 -8.57 -5.43
CA MET A 262 -13.90 -9.22 -6.71
C MET A 262 -15.33 -9.73 -6.77
N LEU A 263 -15.84 -10.25 -5.66
CA LEU A 263 -17.20 -10.78 -5.54
C LEU A 263 -18.23 -9.70 -5.21
N LYS A 264 -17.79 -8.56 -4.63
CA LYS A 264 -18.66 -7.55 -4.01
C LYS A 264 -19.57 -8.14 -2.92
N ASP A 265 -19.09 -9.19 -2.28
CA ASP A 265 -19.79 -9.95 -1.24
C ASP A 265 -18.76 -10.40 -0.20
N GLN A 266 -18.76 -9.69 0.94
CA GLN A 266 -17.86 -9.95 2.04
C GLN A 266 -18.16 -11.29 2.73
N ALA A 267 -19.44 -11.63 2.90
CA ALA A 267 -19.84 -12.86 3.59
C ALA A 267 -19.38 -14.11 2.82
N THR A 268 -19.49 -14.07 1.49
CA THR A 268 -18.96 -15.15 0.64
C THR A 268 -17.44 -15.23 0.73
N ALA A 269 -16.73 -14.10 0.71
CA ALA A 269 -15.27 -14.08 0.84
C ALA A 269 -14.77 -14.65 2.19
N GLU A 270 -15.45 -14.30 3.30
CA GLU A 270 -15.19 -14.83 4.64
C GLU A 270 -15.48 -16.35 4.72
N SER A 271 -16.56 -16.80 4.10
CA SER A 271 -16.89 -18.23 4.03
C SER A 271 -15.83 -19.04 3.26
N LEU A 272 -15.25 -18.47 2.19
CA LEU A 272 -14.14 -19.09 1.46
C LEU A 272 -12.89 -19.24 2.34
N VAL A 273 -12.57 -18.20 3.13
CA VAL A 273 -11.45 -18.25 4.09
C VAL A 273 -11.59 -19.43 5.04
N ILE A 274 -12.75 -19.57 5.68
CA ILE A 274 -13.02 -20.65 6.65
C ILE A 274 -12.93 -22.03 5.98
N LYS A 275 -13.56 -22.18 4.82
CA LYS A 275 -13.56 -23.44 4.05
C LYS A 275 -12.15 -23.87 3.66
N LEU A 276 -11.39 -22.96 3.04
CA LEU A 276 -10.07 -23.27 2.48
C LEU A 276 -9.01 -23.43 3.58
N ARG A 277 -9.12 -22.70 4.71
CA ARG A 277 -8.31 -22.96 5.90
C ARG A 277 -8.45 -24.41 6.36
N LYS A 278 -9.69 -24.87 6.56
CA LYS A 278 -9.98 -26.24 7.03
C LYS A 278 -9.44 -27.30 6.07
N GLN A 279 -9.65 -27.11 4.76
CA GLN A 279 -9.16 -28.04 3.75
C GLN A 279 -7.62 -28.08 3.68
N SER A 280 -6.95 -26.93 3.78
CA SER A 280 -5.49 -26.86 3.77
C SER A 280 -4.86 -27.57 4.96
N LEU A 281 -5.45 -27.43 6.16
CA LEU A 281 -5.02 -28.16 7.35
C LEU A 281 -5.24 -29.68 7.22
N ASP A 282 -6.34 -30.11 6.62
CA ASP A 282 -6.60 -31.53 6.33
C ASP A 282 -5.54 -32.11 5.37
N LEU A 283 -5.19 -31.36 4.32
CA LEU A 283 -4.14 -31.75 3.37
C LEU A 283 -2.77 -31.87 4.05
N ALA A 284 -2.43 -30.96 4.96
CA ALA A 284 -1.18 -31.04 5.72
C ALA A 284 -1.16 -32.24 6.67
N THR A 285 -2.21 -32.42 7.46
CA THR A 285 -2.26 -33.43 8.52
C THR A 285 -2.51 -34.85 8.01
N ARG A 286 -3.37 -35.02 6.99
CA ARG A 286 -3.79 -36.34 6.49
C ARG A 286 -3.15 -36.76 5.19
N LYS A 287 -2.75 -35.80 4.35
CA LYS A 287 -2.13 -36.07 3.04
C LYS A 287 -0.64 -35.74 3.01
N GLY A 288 -0.05 -35.39 4.16
CA GLY A 288 1.38 -35.14 4.30
C GLY A 288 1.88 -33.97 3.47
N TYR A 289 1.02 -32.97 3.18
CA TYR A 289 1.49 -31.75 2.53
C TYR A 289 2.50 -31.05 3.44
N SER A 290 3.65 -30.68 2.88
CA SER A 290 4.54 -29.73 3.56
C SER A 290 3.84 -28.40 3.75
N GLU A 291 4.29 -27.61 4.73
CA GLU A 291 3.71 -26.30 5.02
C GLU A 291 3.67 -25.39 3.79
N SER A 292 4.79 -25.31 3.05
CA SER A 292 4.87 -24.54 1.80
C SER A 292 3.88 -25.04 0.73
N LYS A 293 3.66 -26.36 0.64
CA LYS A 293 2.69 -26.94 -0.31
C LYS A 293 1.25 -26.61 0.10
N ALA A 294 0.95 -26.64 1.39
CA ALA A 294 -0.37 -26.27 1.93
C ALA A 294 -0.67 -24.78 1.70
N LEU A 295 0.30 -23.89 1.93
CA LEU A 295 0.18 -22.46 1.64
C LEU A 295 -0.02 -22.17 0.15
N GLN A 296 0.76 -22.83 -0.72
CA GLN A 296 0.62 -22.69 -2.18
C GLN A 296 -0.73 -23.20 -2.67
N TRP A 297 -1.21 -24.31 -2.12
CA TRP A 297 -2.52 -24.86 -2.45
C TRP A 297 -3.63 -23.89 -2.06
N VAL A 298 -3.62 -23.38 -0.82
CA VAL A 298 -4.67 -22.45 -0.34
C VAL A 298 -4.69 -21.16 -1.16
N TRP A 299 -3.51 -20.61 -1.51
CA TRP A 299 -3.39 -19.45 -2.38
C TRP A 299 -4.10 -19.69 -3.72
N THR A 300 -3.72 -20.77 -4.39
CA THR A 300 -4.20 -21.07 -5.75
C THR A 300 -5.70 -21.33 -5.73
N SER A 301 -6.17 -22.16 -4.79
CA SER A 301 -7.58 -22.51 -4.66
C SER A 301 -8.45 -21.30 -4.30
N TYR A 302 -7.96 -20.37 -3.48
CA TYR A 302 -8.72 -19.15 -3.17
C TYR A 302 -8.98 -18.31 -4.41
N ILE A 303 -7.95 -18.07 -5.22
CA ILE A 303 -8.08 -17.28 -6.46
C ILE A 303 -9.02 -17.98 -7.45
N GLU A 304 -8.85 -19.29 -7.64
CA GLU A 304 -9.69 -20.09 -8.54
C GLU A 304 -11.18 -20.08 -8.12
N GLU A 305 -11.47 -20.22 -6.82
CA GLU A 305 -12.84 -20.20 -6.31
C GLU A 305 -13.48 -18.80 -6.45
N VAL A 306 -12.74 -17.73 -6.18
CA VAL A 306 -13.21 -16.35 -6.39
C VAL A 306 -13.52 -16.10 -7.87
N ASP A 307 -12.64 -16.50 -8.78
CA ASP A 307 -12.85 -16.32 -10.21
C ASP A 307 -14.05 -17.12 -10.74
N ALA A 308 -14.25 -18.34 -10.25
CA ALA A 308 -15.40 -19.18 -10.59
C ALA A 308 -16.72 -18.54 -10.13
N LEU A 309 -16.78 -18.08 -8.88
CA LEU A 309 -17.97 -17.43 -8.32
C LEU A 309 -18.28 -16.10 -9.01
N LYS A 310 -17.25 -15.30 -9.31
CA LYS A 310 -17.41 -14.06 -10.07
C LYS A 310 -18.01 -14.31 -11.45
N LYS A 311 -17.58 -15.37 -12.13
CA LYS A 311 -18.14 -15.75 -13.43
C LYS A 311 -19.62 -16.14 -13.31
N GLN A 312 -19.96 -16.97 -12.33
CA GLN A 312 -21.35 -17.37 -12.07
C GLN A 312 -22.27 -16.17 -11.78
N ASN A 313 -21.81 -15.21 -10.99
CA ASN A 313 -22.59 -14.00 -10.68
C ASN A 313 -22.82 -13.11 -11.91
N ASN A 314 -21.87 -13.06 -12.85
CA ASN A 314 -22.04 -12.33 -14.10
C ASN A 314 -22.96 -13.06 -15.09
N ASP A 315 -22.96 -14.39 -15.09
CA ASP A 315 -23.83 -15.19 -15.96
C ASP A 315 -25.30 -15.19 -15.46
N ALA A 316 -25.53 -14.87 -14.19
CA ALA A 316 -26.86 -14.79 -13.57
C ALA A 316 -27.51 -13.39 -13.61
N ALA A 317 -26.77 -12.35 -14.03
CA ALA A 317 -27.20 -10.95 -14.09
C ALA A 317 -27.53 -10.50 -15.52
#